data_AF-A0A1F9S1Y3-F1
#
_entry.id   AF-A0A1F9S1Y3-F1
#
_cell.length_a   1.000
_cell.length_b   1.000
_cell.length_c   1.000
_cell.angle_alpha   90.00
_cell.angle_beta   90.00
_cell.angle_gamma   90.00
#
_symmetry.space_group_name_H-M   'P 1'
#
loop_
_entity.id
_entity.type
_entity.pdbx_description
1 polymer ?
#
loop_
_entity_poly.entity_id
_entity_poly.type
_entity_poly.pdbx_seq_one_letter_code
_entity_poly.pdbx_strand_id
1 'polypeptide(L)'
;MARWVTLTLAVAAAACLAATMEIGAAHAEGVGFKFRNALVRIITPNNDHKNDVAILCYENAADAAVNAKIFDLKGQIVAEMQRIDAATVTASYRCPPATVFPAQVEALTWNGLSSGAVVDSGVYIYRIQCEGRAVTGTILVVR
;
A
#
# COMPACT_ATOMS: atom_id res chain seq x y z
N MET A 1 31.19 49.43 6.64
CA MET A 1 30.79 48.79 5.36
C MET A 1 30.72 47.26 5.39
N ALA A 2 31.41 46.54 6.29
CA ALA A 2 31.43 45.06 6.27
C ALA A 2 30.15 44.36 6.77
N ARG A 3 29.31 45.03 7.57
CA ARG A 3 28.15 44.43 8.25
C ARG A 3 26.90 44.26 7.37
N TRP A 4 26.83 44.98 6.26
CA TRP A 4 25.69 44.94 5.33
C TRP A 4 25.90 43.90 4.21
N VAL A 5 27.16 43.58 3.88
CA VAL A 5 27.53 42.57 2.87
C VAL A 5 27.30 41.15 3.38
N THR A 6 27.50 40.91 4.67
CA THR A 6 27.25 39.59 5.28
C THR A 6 25.77 39.26 5.38
N LEU A 7 24.91 40.28 5.54
CA LEU A 7 23.46 40.08 5.63
C LEU A 7 22.85 39.68 4.29
N THR A 8 23.29 40.29 3.18
CA THR A 8 22.79 39.96 1.83
C THR A 8 23.28 38.60 1.34
N LEU A 9 24.51 38.19 1.69
CA LEU A 9 25.03 36.86 1.35
C LEU A 9 24.25 35.74 2.06
N ALA A 10 23.88 35.96 3.33
CA ALA A 10 23.12 34.99 4.12
C ALA A 10 21.70 34.78 3.57
N VAL A 11 21.03 35.84 3.11
CA VAL A 11 19.69 35.76 2.51
C VAL A 11 19.71 35.04 1.16
N ALA A 12 20.73 35.28 0.33
CA ALA A 12 20.88 34.58 -0.96
C ALA A 12 21.16 33.08 -0.78
N ALA A 13 22.00 32.71 0.19
CA ALA A 13 22.27 31.30 0.50
C ALA A 13 21.02 30.58 1.04
N ALA A 14 20.23 31.24 1.89
CA ALA A 14 18.97 30.70 2.40
C ALA A 14 17.92 30.48 1.29
N ALA A 15 17.82 31.41 0.33
CA ALA A 15 16.91 31.27 -0.81
C ALA A 15 17.30 30.11 -1.74
N CYS A 16 18.59 29.90 -1.99
CA CYS A 16 19.07 28.77 -2.79
C CYS A 16 18.83 27.42 -2.10
N LEU A 17 19.04 27.33 -0.77
CA LEU A 17 18.72 26.10 -0.04
C LEU A 17 17.21 25.80 -0.06
N ALA A 18 16.37 26.82 0.15
CA ALA A 18 14.91 26.66 0.10
C ALA A 18 14.45 26.17 -1.29
N ALA A 19 14.99 26.74 -2.37
CA ALA A 19 14.66 26.31 -3.73
C ALA A 19 15.06 24.84 -4.01
N THR A 20 16.16 24.35 -3.44
CA THR A 20 16.54 22.92 -3.59
C THR A 20 15.61 21.97 -2.85
N MET A 21 15.04 22.40 -1.72
CA MET A 21 14.07 21.59 -0.96
C MET A 21 12.71 21.51 -1.67
N GLU A 22 12.24 22.62 -2.26
CA GLU A 22 10.97 22.69 -3.00
C GLU A 22 10.98 21.80 -4.25
N ILE A 23 12.10 21.76 -4.99
CA ILE A 23 12.26 20.87 -6.16
C ILE A 23 12.36 19.41 -5.71
N GLY A 24 13.01 19.13 -4.58
CA GLY A 24 13.05 17.78 -3.99
C GLY A 24 11.67 17.23 -3.60
N ALA A 25 10.78 18.09 -3.10
CA ALA A 25 9.41 17.72 -2.75
C ALA A 25 8.55 17.42 -4.00
N ALA A 26 8.72 18.19 -5.09
CA ALA A 26 8.00 17.98 -6.34
C ALA A 26 8.35 16.64 -7.03
N HIS A 27 9.57 16.11 -6.84
CA HIS A 27 9.95 14.77 -7.32
C HIS A 27 9.36 13.62 -6.48
N ALA A 28 8.93 13.90 -5.23
CA ALA A 28 8.38 12.87 -4.34
C ALA A 28 6.90 12.53 -4.63
N GLU A 29 6.15 13.39 -5.32
CA GLU A 29 4.72 13.17 -5.57
C GLU A 29 4.43 12.09 -6.64
N GLY A 30 5.43 11.69 -7.44
CA GLY A 30 5.25 10.72 -8.53
C GLY A 30 5.62 9.25 -8.23
N VAL A 31 6.39 9.00 -7.15
CA VAL A 31 7.10 7.72 -6.89
C VAL A 31 6.70 7.12 -5.54
N GLY A 32 5.51 7.44 -5.04
CA GLY A 32 4.99 6.91 -3.78
C GLY A 32 4.10 5.67 -3.92
N PHE A 33 3.59 5.20 -2.79
CA PHE A 33 2.61 4.13 -2.69
C PHE A 33 1.37 4.38 -3.58
N LYS A 34 1.02 3.40 -4.41
CA LYS A 34 -0.18 3.43 -5.26
C LYS A 34 -0.95 2.13 -5.15
N PHE A 35 -2.16 2.18 -4.60
CA PHE A 35 -3.09 1.06 -4.71
C PHE A 35 -3.54 0.91 -6.17
N ARG A 36 -3.46 -0.32 -6.71
CA ARG A 36 -3.75 -0.59 -8.12
C ARG A 36 -5.14 -1.18 -8.29
N ASN A 37 -5.35 -2.37 -7.73
CA ASN A 37 -6.61 -3.08 -7.86
C ASN A 37 -6.75 -4.16 -6.79
N ALA A 38 -7.97 -4.55 -6.49
CA ALA A 38 -8.27 -5.75 -5.73
C ALA A 38 -8.75 -6.83 -6.71
N LEU A 39 -7.88 -7.81 -7.00
CA LEU A 39 -8.16 -8.86 -7.98
C LEU A 39 -9.20 -9.84 -7.46
N VAL A 40 -9.11 -10.21 -6.18
CA VAL A 40 -10.05 -11.12 -5.53
C VAL A 40 -10.58 -10.44 -4.27
N ARG A 41 -11.88 -10.12 -4.30
CA ARG A 41 -12.62 -9.45 -3.22
C ARG A 41 -13.74 -10.30 -2.64
N ILE A 42 -14.07 -11.41 -3.28
CA ILE A 42 -15.05 -12.37 -2.79
C ILE A 42 -14.28 -13.67 -2.62
N ILE A 43 -14.24 -14.20 -1.40
CA ILE A 43 -13.50 -15.40 -1.07
C ILE A 43 -14.40 -16.49 -0.51
N THR A 44 -14.03 -17.73 -0.83
CA THR A 44 -14.65 -18.97 -0.37
C THR A 44 -13.55 -19.83 0.25
N PRO A 45 -13.13 -19.56 1.49
CA PRO A 45 -11.99 -20.24 2.14
C PRO A 45 -12.36 -21.68 2.55
N ASN A 46 -12.51 -22.55 1.56
CA ASN A 46 -12.90 -23.95 1.68
C ASN A 46 -11.81 -24.92 1.19
N ASN A 47 -10.66 -24.38 0.74
CA ASN A 47 -9.49 -25.11 0.27
C ASN A 47 -9.75 -25.91 -1.02
N ASP A 48 -10.60 -25.41 -1.92
CA ASP A 48 -10.85 -25.98 -3.25
C ASP A 48 -9.98 -25.37 -4.37
N HIS A 49 -9.05 -24.49 -3.98
CA HIS A 49 -8.14 -23.70 -4.82
C HIS A 49 -8.82 -22.64 -5.68
N LYS A 50 -10.08 -22.30 -5.41
CA LYS A 50 -10.83 -21.26 -6.10
C LYS A 50 -11.26 -20.20 -5.10
N ASN A 51 -10.79 -18.98 -5.33
CA ASN A 51 -11.14 -17.82 -4.49
C ASN A 51 -10.87 -18.05 -2.98
N ASP A 52 -9.94 -18.92 -2.59
CA ASP A 52 -9.60 -19.14 -1.18
C ASP A 52 -8.91 -17.91 -0.54
N VAL A 53 -8.31 -17.07 -1.36
CA VAL A 53 -7.40 -15.99 -0.92
C VAL A 53 -7.78 -14.68 -1.59
N ALA A 54 -7.97 -13.64 -0.79
CA ALA A 54 -8.14 -12.28 -1.27
C ALA A 54 -6.80 -11.74 -1.76
N ILE A 55 -6.79 -10.98 -2.85
CA ILE A 55 -5.55 -10.50 -3.49
C ILE A 55 -5.71 -9.01 -3.81
N LEU A 56 -4.87 -8.19 -3.17
CA LEU A 56 -4.85 -6.73 -3.33
C LEU A 56 -3.49 -6.29 -3.88
N CYS A 57 -3.47 -5.68 -5.06
CA CYS A 57 -2.26 -5.25 -5.74
C CYS A 57 -1.94 -3.78 -5.47
N TYR A 58 -0.67 -3.48 -5.26
CA TYR A 58 -0.17 -2.12 -5.06
C TYR A 58 1.24 -1.96 -5.62
N GLU A 59 1.65 -0.72 -5.83
CA GLU A 59 3.03 -0.32 -6.10
C GLU A 59 3.60 0.36 -4.86
N ASN A 60 4.87 0.07 -4.57
CA ASN A 60 5.61 0.66 -3.46
C ASN A 60 7.06 0.89 -3.87
N ALA A 61 7.28 1.92 -4.70
CA ALA A 61 8.59 2.20 -5.28
C ALA A 61 9.63 2.62 -4.23
N ALA A 62 9.20 3.16 -3.09
CA ALA A 62 10.05 3.50 -1.98
C ALA A 62 10.42 2.30 -1.07
N ASP A 63 9.87 1.11 -1.34
CA ASP A 63 9.91 -0.06 -0.44
C ASP A 63 9.57 0.32 1.01
N ALA A 64 8.61 1.22 1.16
CA ALA A 64 8.18 1.71 2.47
C ALA A 64 7.43 0.60 3.23
N ALA A 65 7.42 0.68 4.56
CA ALA A 65 6.68 -0.28 5.37
C ALA A 65 5.17 -0.19 5.07
N VAL A 66 4.58 -1.33 4.69
CA VAL A 66 3.14 -1.46 4.43
C VAL A 66 2.49 -2.17 5.61
N ASN A 67 1.50 -1.53 6.22
CA ASN A 67 0.64 -2.17 7.22
C ASN A 67 -0.75 -2.42 6.64
N ALA A 68 -1.16 -3.68 6.56
CA ALA A 68 -2.45 -4.04 5.99
C ALA A 68 -3.22 -4.91 6.97
N LYS A 69 -4.40 -4.45 7.38
CA LYS A 69 -5.24 -5.09 8.38
C LYS A 69 -6.63 -5.36 7.85
N ILE A 70 -7.20 -6.47 8.31
CA ILE A 70 -8.58 -6.85 8.09
C ILE A 70 -9.38 -6.59 9.36
N PHE A 71 -10.56 -6.01 9.19
CA PHE A 71 -11.48 -5.67 10.26
C PHE A 71 -12.84 -6.30 10.01
N ASP A 72 -13.54 -6.64 11.08
CA ASP A 72 -14.97 -6.93 11.02
C ASP A 72 -15.80 -5.63 10.96
N LEU A 73 -17.13 -5.75 10.85
CA LEU A 73 -18.03 -4.59 10.84
C LEU A 73 -18.11 -3.85 12.18
N LYS A 74 -17.60 -4.45 13.27
CA LYS A 74 -17.50 -3.80 14.58
C LYS A 74 -16.17 -3.02 14.73
N GLY A 75 -15.30 -3.09 13.72
CA GLY A 75 -13.99 -2.45 13.73
C GLY A 75 -12.93 -3.22 14.52
N GLN A 76 -13.18 -4.48 14.88
CA GLN A 76 -12.19 -5.34 15.52
C GLN A 76 -11.20 -5.85 14.48
N ILE A 77 -9.91 -5.91 14.83
CA ILE A 77 -8.89 -6.51 13.97
C ILE A 77 -9.11 -8.02 13.94
N VAL A 78 -9.22 -8.56 12.73
CA VAL A 78 -9.41 -9.98 12.44
C VAL A 78 -8.10 -10.62 12.02
N ALA A 79 -7.34 -9.93 11.18
CA ALA A 79 -6.06 -10.43 10.67
C ALA A 79 -5.17 -9.29 10.19
N GLU A 80 -3.87 -9.58 10.08
CA GLU A 80 -2.95 -8.79 9.26
C GLU A 80 -2.77 -9.51 7.92
N MET A 81 -2.76 -8.76 6.83
CA MET A 81 -2.55 -9.33 5.49
C MET A 81 -1.08 -9.63 5.26
N GLN A 82 -0.80 -10.69 4.50
CA GLN A 82 0.56 -11.08 4.17
C GLN A 82 1.02 -10.39 2.89
N ARG A 83 2.21 -9.77 2.92
CA ARG A 83 2.90 -9.30 1.72
C ARG A 83 3.50 -10.46 0.96
N ILE A 84 3.26 -10.50 -0.35
CA ILE A 84 3.90 -11.43 -1.29
C ILE A 84 4.32 -10.69 -2.57
N ASP A 85 5.29 -11.26 -3.28
CA ASP A 85 5.67 -10.75 -4.60
C ASP A 85 4.52 -10.96 -5.60
N ALA A 86 4.27 -9.98 -6.48
CA ALA A 86 3.21 -10.12 -7.49
C ALA A 86 3.47 -11.30 -8.45
N ALA A 87 4.72 -11.72 -8.62
CA ALA A 87 5.08 -12.89 -9.42
C ALA A 87 4.62 -14.22 -8.78
N THR A 88 4.42 -14.25 -7.46
CA THR A 88 3.93 -15.42 -6.72
C THR A 88 2.41 -15.56 -6.80
N VAL A 89 1.70 -14.52 -7.23
CA VAL A 89 0.25 -14.59 -7.45
C VAL A 89 -0.01 -15.58 -8.60
N THR A 90 -0.89 -16.55 -8.37
CA THR A 90 -1.18 -17.67 -9.31
C THR A 90 -1.45 -17.19 -10.74
N ALA A 91 -1.13 -18.01 -11.76
CA ALA A 91 -1.22 -17.62 -13.17
C ALA A 91 -2.57 -17.00 -13.62
N SER A 92 -3.68 -17.37 -12.98
CA SER A 92 -5.03 -16.85 -13.24
C SER A 92 -5.28 -15.43 -12.71
N TYR A 93 -4.48 -14.96 -11.77
CA TYR A 93 -4.56 -13.63 -11.17
C TYR A 93 -3.24 -12.90 -11.39
N ARG A 94 -3.25 -11.85 -12.19
CA ARG A 94 -2.05 -11.04 -12.43
C ARG A 94 -2.28 -9.62 -11.98
N CYS A 95 -1.41 -9.13 -11.10
CA CYS A 95 -1.37 -7.71 -10.82
C CYS A 95 -0.97 -6.96 -12.10
N PRO A 96 -1.59 -5.80 -12.37
CA PRO A 96 -1.19 -4.97 -13.50
C PRO A 96 0.31 -4.62 -13.41
N PRO A 97 1.02 -4.47 -14.55
CA PRO A 97 2.43 -4.12 -14.53
C PRO A 97 2.65 -2.75 -13.87
N ALA A 98 3.86 -2.55 -13.34
CA ALA A 98 4.29 -1.31 -12.73
C ALA A 98 4.24 -0.15 -13.73
N THR A 99 3.85 1.03 -13.26
CA THR A 99 3.76 2.24 -14.09
C THR A 99 5.02 3.10 -14.05
N VAL A 100 5.90 2.88 -13.08
CA VAL A 100 7.16 3.61 -12.91
C VAL A 100 8.31 2.62 -12.72
N PHE A 101 9.54 3.03 -13.05
CA PHE A 101 10.74 2.23 -12.78
C PHE A 101 11.61 2.95 -11.74
N PRO A 102 12.13 2.25 -10.72
CA PRO A 102 11.99 0.82 -10.44
C PRO A 102 10.81 0.52 -9.49
N ALA A 103 9.54 0.66 -9.91
CA ALA A 103 8.45 0.15 -9.08
C ALA A 103 8.32 -1.37 -9.25
N GLN A 104 8.38 -2.07 -8.13
CA GLN A 104 7.92 -3.44 -8.03
C GLN A 104 6.43 -3.42 -7.72
N VAL A 105 5.67 -4.29 -8.38
CA VAL A 105 4.29 -4.54 -8.02
C VAL A 105 4.29 -5.65 -6.97
N GLU A 106 3.60 -5.40 -5.88
CA GLU A 106 3.46 -6.34 -4.77
C GLU A 106 1.98 -6.67 -4.58
N ALA A 107 1.72 -7.73 -3.83
CA ALA A 107 0.37 -8.11 -3.45
C ALA A 107 0.25 -8.32 -1.94
N LEU A 108 -0.91 -7.96 -1.40
CA LEU A 108 -1.35 -8.32 -0.06
C LEU A 108 -2.38 -9.42 -0.18
N THR A 109 -2.21 -10.48 0.61
CA THR A 109 -3.11 -11.62 0.63
C THR A 109 -3.72 -11.88 1.99
N TRP A 110 -4.95 -12.40 1.97
CA TRP A 110 -5.63 -12.89 3.16
C TRP A 110 -6.46 -14.11 2.81
N ASN A 111 -6.26 -15.20 3.54
CA ASN A 111 -6.88 -16.51 3.32
C ASN A 111 -8.24 -16.67 4.02
N GLY A 112 -8.81 -15.59 4.58
CA GLY A 112 -10.07 -15.68 5.31
C GLY A 112 -9.95 -16.32 6.69
N LEU A 113 -8.74 -16.38 7.27
CA LEU A 113 -8.51 -16.94 8.60
C LEU A 113 -8.29 -15.83 9.65
N SER A 114 -8.71 -16.14 10.88
CA SER A 114 -8.40 -15.41 12.10
C SER A 114 -7.91 -16.43 13.13
N SER A 115 -6.69 -16.25 13.65
CA SER A 115 -6.10 -17.17 14.64
C SER A 115 -6.12 -18.65 14.23
N GLY A 116 -5.99 -18.94 12.92
CA GLY A 116 -6.00 -20.30 12.37
C GLY A 116 -7.37 -20.89 12.05
N ALA A 117 -8.46 -20.22 12.43
CA ALA A 117 -9.83 -20.63 12.09
C ALA A 117 -10.38 -19.78 10.94
N VAL A 118 -11.17 -20.38 10.06
CA VAL A 118 -11.90 -19.65 9.01
C VAL A 118 -12.91 -18.73 9.68
N VAL A 119 -12.97 -17.48 9.21
CA VAL A 119 -13.88 -16.48 9.76
C VAL A 119 -15.33 -16.69 9.32
N ASP A 120 -16.24 -15.95 9.95
CA ASP A 120 -17.63 -16.01 9.57
C ASP A 120 -17.92 -15.47 8.15
N SER A 121 -19.04 -15.88 7.56
CA SER A 121 -19.51 -15.26 6.32
C SER A 121 -19.95 -13.85 6.60
N GLY A 122 -19.57 -12.94 5.72
CA GLY A 122 -19.89 -11.54 5.89
C GLY A 122 -18.94 -10.63 5.17
N VAL A 123 -19.18 -9.34 5.36
CA VAL A 123 -18.34 -8.27 4.82
C VAL A 123 -17.25 -7.95 5.83
N TYR A 124 -16.02 -7.96 5.36
CA TYR A 124 -14.83 -7.55 6.08
C TYR A 124 -14.24 -6.31 5.41
N ILE A 125 -13.58 -5.48 6.20
CA ILE A 125 -12.98 -4.23 5.75
C ILE A 125 -11.47 -4.42 5.73
N TYR A 126 -10.81 -4.14 4.60
CA TYR A 126 -9.36 -4.03 4.58
C TYR A 126 -8.95 -2.57 4.74
N ARG A 127 -7.87 -2.31 5.46
CA ARG A 127 -7.20 -1.01 5.52
C ARG A 127 -5.71 -1.22 5.29
N ILE A 128 -5.19 -0.59 4.24
CA ILE A 128 -3.78 -0.57 3.89
C ILE A 128 -3.25 0.82 4.25
N GLN A 129 -2.15 0.87 4.99
CA GLN A 129 -1.45 2.08 5.37
C GLN A 129 0.00 2.01 4.88
N CYS A 130 0.43 3.01 4.12
CA CYS A 130 1.79 3.13 3.61
C CYS A 130 2.07 4.61 3.31
N GLU A 131 3.26 5.10 3.65
CA GLU A 131 3.67 6.50 3.42
C GLU A 131 2.67 7.56 3.94
N GLY A 132 2.02 7.30 5.08
CA GLY A 132 1.00 8.20 5.63
C GLY A 132 -0.33 8.22 4.84
N ARG A 133 -0.43 7.49 3.73
CA ARG A 133 -1.66 7.27 2.97
C ARG A 133 -2.40 6.05 3.50
N ALA A 134 -3.72 6.09 3.46
CA ALA A 134 -4.57 4.97 3.81
C ALA A 134 -5.54 4.65 2.67
N VAL A 135 -5.64 3.38 2.31
CA VAL A 135 -6.62 2.87 1.34
C VAL A 135 -7.50 1.85 2.04
N THR A 136 -8.81 2.01 1.89
CA THR A 136 -9.80 1.16 2.54
C THR A 136 -10.75 0.58 1.50
N GLY A 137 -11.20 -0.64 1.74
CA GLY A 137 -12.25 -1.27 0.95
C GLY A 137 -12.78 -2.49 1.66
N THR A 138 -13.47 -3.34 0.89
CA THR A 138 -14.20 -4.49 1.42
C THR A 138 -13.82 -5.79 0.74
N ILE A 139 -13.89 -6.86 1.52
CA ILE A 139 -13.79 -8.26 1.11
C ILE A 139 -15.05 -8.97 1.62
N LEU A 140 -15.68 -9.80 0.78
CA LEU A 140 -16.81 -10.63 1.14
C LEU A 140 -16.33 -12.07 1.35
N VAL A 141 -16.67 -12.66 2.50
CA VAL A 141 -16.47 -14.08 2.78
C VAL A 141 -17.78 -14.80 2.59
N VAL A 142 -17.79 -15.82 1.73
CA VAL A 142 -18.95 -16.67 1.43
C VAL A 142 -18.61 -18.11 1.80
N ARG A 143 -19.53 -18.80 2.49
CA ARG A 143 -19.40 -20.21 2.85
C ARG A 143 -20.75 -20.91 2.75
#